data_AF-A0A848J4L9-F1
#
_entry.id   AF-A0A848J4L9-F1
#
_cell.length_a   1.000
_cell.length_b   1.000
_cell.length_c   1.000
_cell.angle_alpha   90.00
_cell.angle_beta   90.00
_cell.angle_gamma   90.00
#
_symmetry.space_group_name_H-M   'P 1'
#
loop_
_entity.id
_entity.type
_entity.pdbx_description
1 polymer ?
#
loop_
_entity_poly.entity_id
_entity_poly.type
_entity_poly.pdbx_seq_one_letter_code
_entity_poly.pdbx_strand_id
1 'polypeptide(L)'
;MGKTTVKSTTKSTTYPNWMQDNISLLGNKRLADICITGSHDSGMYKRTVGGTFGALDCNTLTQKYGVADQLQYGARYFDIRPCIATGGSYYTGHYSETGGLWLGANGESITDIISDINIFTESSDELIILNLSHAKNTNDGYRDLNQSEWDALFEILKVNLKCLFSIPGDLPDLVMNQTLNTFIGNGSAAVVVIVEANGIDLGSYANQGFYPYESLNAINKYSNTDSLGKMISDQVEKMNLYANDYFLLSWTLTQDAKDAVLCKTGLADSIIDLAKKAAKGLPKLMPYVTANNKPNILYMDNIGYRDYVSVVMEINNI
;
A
#
# COMPACT_ATOMS: atom_id res chain seq x y z
N MET A 1 10.48 -36.09 -0.29
CA MET A 1 9.48 -35.26 0.42
C MET A 1 10.11 -34.69 1.67
N GLY A 2 10.68 -33.49 1.59
CA GLY A 2 11.12 -32.72 2.75
C GLY A 2 10.19 -31.54 2.89
N LYS A 3 9.37 -31.51 3.96
CA LYS A 3 8.63 -30.29 4.33
C LYS A 3 9.65 -29.29 4.85
N THR A 4 10.01 -28.31 4.03
CA THR A 4 10.82 -27.18 4.46
C THR A 4 10.01 -26.41 5.50
N THR A 5 10.37 -26.62 6.76
CA THR A 5 9.77 -25.88 7.88
C THR A 5 10.37 -24.49 7.83
N VAL A 6 9.58 -23.48 7.47
CA VAL A 6 10.01 -22.08 7.51
C VAL A 6 10.38 -21.74 8.95
N LYS A 7 11.68 -21.61 9.21
CA LYS A 7 12.18 -21.11 10.49
C LYS A 7 11.75 -19.66 10.63
N SER A 8 11.12 -19.33 11.75
CA SER A 8 10.86 -17.98 12.21
C SER A 8 12.18 -17.23 12.47
N THR A 9 12.79 -16.67 11.43
CA THR A 9 13.94 -15.76 11.58
C THR A 9 13.45 -14.32 11.54
N THR A 10 13.53 -13.65 12.69
CA THR A 10 13.24 -12.21 12.91
C THR A 10 14.37 -11.30 12.40
N LYS A 11 15.13 -11.72 11.38
CA LYS A 11 16.18 -10.90 10.78
C LYS A 11 15.63 -10.35 9.48
N SER A 12 15.55 -9.03 9.36
CA SER A 12 14.98 -8.40 8.17
C SER A 12 15.87 -8.68 6.97
N THR A 13 15.35 -9.44 6.00
CA THR A 13 15.97 -9.70 4.71
C THR A 13 15.44 -8.64 3.74
N THR A 14 16.32 -8.06 2.91
CA THR A 14 15.92 -7.13 1.86
C THR A 14 15.68 -7.90 0.55
N TYR A 15 14.76 -7.37 -0.25
CA TYR A 15 14.27 -7.92 -1.51
C TYR A 15 14.13 -6.79 -2.56
N PRO A 16 15.20 -6.04 -2.88
CA PRO A 16 15.10 -4.89 -3.77
C PRO A 16 14.76 -5.27 -5.22
N ASN A 17 15.06 -6.49 -5.68
CA ASN A 17 14.90 -6.91 -7.09
C ASN A 17 14.03 -8.16 -7.25
N TRP A 18 13.11 -8.43 -6.31
CA TRP A 18 12.45 -9.74 -6.27
C TRP A 18 11.56 -10.01 -7.49
N MET A 19 10.95 -8.99 -8.11
CA MET A 19 10.17 -9.22 -9.33
C MET A 19 11.09 -9.59 -10.48
N GLN A 20 12.20 -8.87 -10.66
CA GLN A 20 13.16 -9.08 -11.73
C GLN A 20 13.95 -10.38 -11.56
N ASP A 21 14.37 -10.71 -10.34
CA ASP A 21 15.01 -11.99 -9.99
C ASP A 21 14.11 -13.19 -10.31
N ASN A 22 12.78 -12.98 -10.35
CA ASN A 22 11.78 -14.00 -10.64
C ASN A 22 11.03 -13.74 -11.96
N ILE A 23 11.60 -12.95 -12.87
CA ILE A 23 10.92 -12.54 -14.11
C ILE A 23 10.57 -13.73 -15.00
N SER A 24 11.34 -14.83 -14.96
CA SER A 24 11.02 -16.05 -15.73
C SER A 24 9.72 -16.73 -15.27
N LEU A 25 9.35 -16.55 -14.00
CA LEU A 25 8.11 -17.07 -13.40
C LEU A 25 6.96 -16.09 -13.55
N LEU A 26 7.24 -14.80 -13.32
CA LEU A 26 6.21 -13.75 -13.18
C LEU A 26 5.96 -12.97 -14.45
N GLY A 27 6.98 -12.80 -15.30
CA GLY A 27 6.98 -11.85 -16.43
C GLY A 27 5.82 -11.99 -17.39
N ASN A 28 5.43 -13.22 -17.73
CA ASN A 28 4.32 -13.49 -18.66
C ASN A 28 2.94 -13.56 -17.98
N LYS A 29 2.87 -13.46 -16.65
CA LYS A 29 1.60 -13.40 -15.93
C LYS A 29 1.06 -11.97 -15.97
N ARG A 30 -0.26 -11.83 -16.07
CA ARG A 30 -0.90 -10.51 -15.89
C ARG A 30 -0.76 -10.08 -14.44
N LEU A 31 -0.82 -8.78 -14.17
CA LEU A 31 -0.86 -8.30 -12.78
C LEU A 31 -2.05 -8.89 -12.01
N ALA A 32 -3.18 -9.12 -12.69
CA ALA A 32 -4.35 -9.82 -12.13
C ALA A 32 -4.08 -11.29 -11.73
N ASP A 33 -2.95 -11.88 -12.11
CA ASP A 33 -2.58 -13.25 -11.80
C ASP A 33 -1.39 -13.35 -10.81
N ILE A 34 -0.86 -12.20 -10.37
CA ILE A 34 0.30 -12.07 -9.47
C ILE A 34 -0.17 -11.53 -8.12
N CYS A 35 0.37 -12.10 -7.04
CA CYS A 35 0.33 -11.56 -5.69
C CYS A 35 1.56 -10.68 -5.44
N ILE A 36 1.36 -9.43 -5.02
CA ILE A 36 2.44 -8.50 -4.66
C ILE A 36 2.30 -8.01 -3.21
N THR A 37 3.41 -7.57 -2.63
CA THR A 37 3.47 -6.96 -1.29
C THR A 37 2.97 -5.51 -1.34
N GLY A 38 1.97 -5.20 -0.51
CA GLY A 38 1.37 -3.88 -0.39
C GLY A 38 1.53 -3.27 1.01
N SER A 39 1.80 -1.97 1.06
CA SER A 39 1.98 -1.19 2.30
C SER A 39 0.78 -0.29 2.56
N HIS A 40 0.17 -0.44 3.74
CA HIS A 40 -0.94 0.38 4.21
C HIS A 40 -0.44 1.68 4.84
N ASP A 41 -1.06 2.82 4.49
CA ASP A 41 -0.69 4.13 5.02
C ASP A 41 0.83 4.37 4.95
N SER A 42 1.41 4.18 3.77
CA SER A 42 2.83 3.89 3.60
C SER A 42 3.76 4.96 4.17
N GLY A 43 3.36 6.23 4.13
CA GLY A 43 4.15 7.35 4.65
C GLY A 43 4.08 7.55 6.18
N MET A 44 3.31 6.73 6.90
CA MET A 44 3.04 6.92 8.33
C MET A 44 4.02 6.15 9.24
N TYR A 45 5.33 6.40 9.06
CA TYR A 45 6.39 5.93 9.98
C TYR A 45 6.90 6.99 10.94
N LYS A 46 6.66 8.25 10.62
CA LYS A 46 6.97 9.43 11.42
C LYS A 46 5.76 10.33 11.46
N ARG A 47 5.65 11.16 12.50
CA ARG A 47 4.75 12.31 12.48
C ARG A 47 5.53 13.56 12.09
N THR A 48 5.02 14.32 11.13
CA THR A 48 5.59 15.61 10.71
C THR A 48 4.73 16.77 11.20
N VAL A 49 5.01 17.99 10.75
CA VAL A 49 4.32 19.19 11.22
C VAL A 49 2.82 19.12 10.89
N GLY A 50 1.98 19.42 11.88
CA GLY A 50 0.53 19.31 11.79
C GLY A 50 -0.03 18.13 12.60
N GLY A 51 -1.29 17.78 12.33
CA GLY A 51 -2.03 16.79 13.10
C GLY A 51 -2.95 17.40 14.16
N THR A 52 -3.78 16.54 14.75
CA THR A 52 -4.85 16.93 15.67
C THR A 52 -4.44 16.75 17.12
N PHE A 53 -5.22 17.35 18.02
CA PHE A 53 -5.12 17.01 19.44
C PHE A 53 -5.38 15.51 19.64
N GLY A 54 -4.55 14.85 20.45
CA GLY A 54 -4.66 13.41 20.71
C GLY A 54 -3.99 12.50 19.68
N ALA A 55 -3.42 13.06 18.60
CA ALA A 55 -2.56 12.31 17.68
C ALA A 55 -1.29 11.88 18.42
N LEU A 56 -1.01 10.58 18.41
CA LEU A 56 0.12 9.95 19.09
C LEU A 56 0.71 8.87 18.21
N ASP A 57 2.00 8.59 18.40
CA ASP A 57 2.68 7.56 17.62
C ASP A 57 1.94 6.20 17.66
N CYS A 58 1.37 5.86 18.82
CA CYS A 58 0.67 4.60 19.03
C CYS A 58 -0.68 4.48 18.30
N ASN A 59 -1.28 5.58 17.86
CA ASN A 59 -2.58 5.60 17.17
C ASN A 59 -2.53 6.22 15.76
N THR A 60 -1.38 6.67 15.29
CA THR A 60 -1.23 7.19 13.92
C THR A 60 -0.20 6.44 13.08
N LEU A 61 0.86 5.89 13.68
CA LEU A 61 1.94 5.26 12.91
C LEU A 61 1.57 3.82 12.55
N THR A 62 1.48 3.56 11.26
CA THR A 62 1.17 2.24 10.67
C THR A 62 2.44 1.53 10.20
N GLN A 63 3.50 2.30 9.95
CA GLN A 63 4.80 1.79 9.50
C GLN A 63 5.89 2.11 10.51
N LYS A 64 6.98 1.33 10.49
CA LYS A 64 8.21 1.64 11.24
C LYS A 64 9.28 2.30 10.40
N TYR A 65 9.18 2.14 9.09
CA TYR A 65 10.20 2.49 8.12
C TYR A 65 9.57 3.36 7.04
N GLY A 66 10.33 4.30 6.46
CA GLY A 66 9.86 5.14 5.35
C GLY A 66 9.75 4.39 4.03
N VAL A 67 9.24 5.05 2.99
CA VAL A 67 9.00 4.40 1.69
C VAL A 67 10.30 3.84 1.09
N ALA A 68 11.44 4.54 1.20
CA ALA A 68 12.75 4.01 0.80
C ALA A 68 13.04 2.60 1.36
N ASP A 69 12.91 2.43 2.67
CA ASP A 69 13.19 1.16 3.33
C ASP A 69 12.13 0.10 2.99
N GLN A 70 10.85 0.50 2.86
CA GLN A 70 9.78 -0.42 2.48
C GLN A 70 10.00 -1.01 1.08
N LEU A 71 10.51 -0.21 0.13
CA LEU A 71 10.95 -0.69 -1.19
C LEU A 71 12.07 -1.74 -1.07
N GLN A 72 13.05 -1.51 -0.17
CA GLN A 72 14.11 -2.48 0.13
C GLN A 72 13.57 -3.76 0.76
N TYR A 73 12.48 -3.71 1.52
CA TYR A 73 11.81 -4.90 2.07
C TYR A 73 10.83 -5.56 1.09
N GLY A 74 10.74 -5.05 -0.14
CA GLY A 74 10.01 -5.68 -1.25
C GLY A 74 8.57 -5.20 -1.43
N ALA A 75 8.13 -4.13 -0.78
CA ALA A 75 6.84 -3.52 -1.10
C ALA A 75 6.84 -2.96 -2.52
N ARG A 76 5.74 -3.18 -3.25
CA ARG A 76 5.55 -2.75 -4.65
C ARG A 76 4.20 -2.08 -4.90
N TYR A 77 3.28 -2.17 -3.94
CA TYR A 77 2.06 -1.38 -3.89
C TYR A 77 2.09 -0.50 -2.64
N PHE A 78 1.88 0.81 -2.80
CA PHE A 78 1.93 1.77 -1.72
C PHE A 78 0.62 2.56 -1.66
N ASP A 79 -0.10 2.45 -0.54
CA ASP A 79 -1.19 3.37 -0.25
C ASP A 79 -0.60 4.68 0.28
N ILE A 80 -0.66 5.69 -0.56
CA ILE A 80 -0.23 7.06 -0.28
C ILE A 80 -1.51 7.85 -0.08
N ARG A 81 -1.67 8.46 1.11
CA ARG A 81 -2.84 9.27 1.43
C ARG A 81 -2.48 10.75 1.48
N PRO A 82 -2.56 11.50 0.36
CA PRO A 82 -2.05 12.85 0.31
C PRO A 82 -2.85 13.76 1.25
N CYS A 83 -2.17 14.64 1.96
CA CYS A 83 -2.80 15.71 2.70
C CYS A 83 -2.10 17.05 2.47
N ILE A 84 -2.89 18.12 2.34
CA ILE A 84 -2.34 19.47 2.31
C ILE A 84 -2.17 19.92 3.75
N ALA A 85 -0.91 20.08 4.16
CA ALA A 85 -0.53 20.58 5.48
C ALA A 85 -0.36 22.11 5.47
N THR A 86 -0.14 22.69 6.66
CA THR A 86 0.10 24.13 6.80
C THR A 86 1.25 24.60 5.90
N GLY A 87 1.01 25.64 5.10
CA GLY A 87 1.96 26.14 4.10
C GLY A 87 1.72 25.62 2.67
N GLY A 88 0.72 24.76 2.46
CA GLY A 88 0.30 24.32 1.12
C GLY A 88 1.09 23.14 0.54
N SER A 89 2.04 22.59 1.30
CA SER A 89 2.82 21.42 0.89
C SER A 89 2.05 20.12 1.09
N TYR A 90 2.32 19.14 0.21
CA TYR A 90 1.74 17.81 0.27
C TYR A 90 2.56 16.87 1.15
N TYR A 91 1.86 16.26 2.11
CA TYR A 91 2.36 15.17 2.94
C TYR A 91 1.47 13.95 2.75
N THR A 92 1.83 12.85 3.40
CA THR A 92 0.89 11.77 3.68
C THR A 92 0.12 12.05 4.98
N GLY A 93 -1.06 11.46 5.16
CA GLY A 93 -1.85 11.66 6.36
C GLY A 93 -2.68 10.43 6.72
N HIS A 94 -2.77 10.17 8.02
CA HIS A 94 -3.70 9.19 8.58
C HIS A 94 -4.68 9.93 9.46
N TYR A 95 -5.89 10.13 8.93
CA TYR A 95 -6.96 10.90 9.56
C TYR A 95 -8.27 10.11 9.55
N SER A 96 -9.00 10.17 10.65
CA SER A 96 -10.35 9.63 10.77
C SER A 96 -11.24 10.60 11.54
N GLU A 97 -12.54 10.57 11.26
CA GLU A 97 -13.53 11.33 12.02
C GLU A 97 -14.17 10.42 13.07
N THR A 98 -14.10 10.82 14.35
CA THR A 98 -14.74 10.10 15.45
C THR A 98 -15.53 11.08 16.30
N GLY A 99 -16.85 10.87 16.40
CA GLY A 99 -17.73 11.72 17.20
C GLY A 99 -17.77 13.19 16.74
N GLY A 100 -17.63 13.44 15.44
CA GLY A 100 -17.59 14.79 14.86
C GLY A 100 -16.26 15.52 15.01
N LEU A 101 -15.20 14.82 15.46
CA LEU A 101 -13.85 15.36 15.58
C LEU A 101 -12.89 14.58 14.69
N TRP A 102 -12.10 15.31 13.91
CA TRP A 102 -10.98 14.74 13.18
C TRP A 102 -9.84 14.41 14.13
N LEU A 103 -9.30 13.20 13.97
CA LEU A 103 -8.15 12.68 14.70
C LEU A 103 -7.13 12.14 13.71
N GLY A 104 -5.87 12.55 13.85
CA GLY A 104 -4.83 12.08 12.94
C GLY A 104 -3.57 12.93 12.91
N ALA A 105 -2.60 12.49 12.12
CA ALA A 105 -1.33 13.18 11.93
C ALA A 105 -0.88 13.14 10.47
N ASN A 106 0.01 14.09 10.15
CA ASN A 106 0.77 14.07 8.91
C ASN A 106 1.99 13.15 9.03
N GLY A 107 2.34 12.50 7.92
CA GLY A 107 3.45 11.58 7.77
C GLY A 107 4.55 12.15 6.88
N GLU A 108 5.20 11.27 6.12
CA GLU A 108 6.23 11.61 5.15
C GLU A 108 5.75 12.62 4.09
N SER A 109 6.66 13.50 3.64
CA SER A 109 6.33 14.46 2.57
C SER A 109 6.25 13.74 1.23
N ILE A 110 5.36 14.20 0.33
CA ILE A 110 5.28 13.62 -1.02
C ILE A 110 6.60 13.82 -1.79
N THR A 111 7.31 14.93 -1.53
CA THR A 111 8.63 15.19 -2.12
C THR A 111 9.70 14.19 -1.67
N ASP A 112 9.68 13.77 -0.40
CA ASP A 112 10.59 12.73 0.10
C ASP A 112 10.25 11.38 -0.56
N ILE A 113 8.97 11.03 -0.65
CA ILE A 113 8.52 9.78 -1.31
C ILE A 113 8.96 9.73 -2.78
N ILE A 114 8.82 10.84 -3.51
CA ILE A 114 9.31 10.95 -4.90
C ILE A 114 10.83 10.73 -4.95
N SER A 115 11.58 11.37 -4.05
CA SER A 115 13.04 11.21 -3.97
C SER A 115 13.43 9.76 -3.69
N ASP A 116 12.78 9.11 -2.73
CA ASP A 116 13.01 7.72 -2.35
C ASP A 116 12.79 6.76 -3.52
N ILE A 117 11.67 6.92 -4.25
CA ILE A 117 11.36 6.10 -5.42
C ILE A 117 12.38 6.34 -6.53
N ASN A 118 12.71 7.60 -6.81
CA ASN A 118 13.69 7.94 -7.83
C ASN A 118 15.04 7.28 -7.54
N ILE A 119 15.53 7.36 -6.30
CA ILE A 119 16.78 6.73 -5.87
C ILE A 119 16.70 5.21 -6.01
N PHE A 120 15.59 4.59 -5.61
CA PHE A 120 15.42 3.15 -5.72
C PHE A 120 15.47 2.67 -7.18
N THR A 121 14.75 3.35 -8.07
CA THR A 121 14.68 3.01 -9.50
C THR A 121 15.97 3.25 -10.28
N GLU A 122 16.99 3.90 -9.70
CA GLU A 122 18.33 3.99 -10.31
C GLU A 122 19.08 2.66 -10.32
N SER A 123 18.66 1.69 -9.49
CA SER A 123 19.36 0.41 -9.34
C SER A 123 18.45 -0.82 -9.28
N SER A 124 17.14 -0.63 -9.33
CA SER A 124 16.15 -1.71 -9.21
C SER A 124 15.08 -1.59 -10.29
N ASP A 125 15.08 -2.51 -11.25
CA ASP A 125 14.17 -2.54 -12.39
C ASP A 125 12.83 -3.19 -12.04
N GLU A 126 12.11 -2.56 -11.12
CA GLU A 126 10.88 -3.11 -10.54
C GLU A 126 9.65 -2.26 -10.89
N LEU A 127 8.47 -2.89 -10.83
CA LEU A 127 7.19 -2.20 -10.95
C LEU A 127 6.77 -1.64 -9.59
N ILE A 128 6.55 -0.33 -9.51
CA ILE A 128 6.04 0.37 -8.33
C ILE A 128 4.66 0.94 -8.65
N ILE A 129 3.68 0.59 -7.82
CA ILE A 129 2.31 1.09 -7.91
C ILE A 129 2.05 2.01 -6.72
N LEU A 130 1.78 3.28 -7.00
CA LEU A 130 1.35 4.26 -6.01
C LEU A 130 -0.16 4.43 -6.10
N ASN A 131 -0.89 4.02 -5.06
CA ASN A 131 -2.32 4.32 -4.95
C ASN A 131 -2.49 5.61 -4.15
N LEU A 132 -3.00 6.66 -4.81
CA LEU A 132 -3.36 7.91 -4.16
C LEU A 132 -4.81 7.81 -3.70
N SER A 133 -5.02 7.69 -2.39
CA SER A 133 -6.35 7.50 -1.82
C SER A 133 -6.62 8.48 -0.67
N HIS A 134 -7.87 8.58 -0.23
CA HIS A 134 -8.24 9.26 1.02
C HIS A 134 -7.63 10.67 1.19
N ALA A 135 -7.48 11.42 0.09
CA ALA A 135 -6.73 12.65 0.10
C ALA A 135 -7.48 13.79 0.82
N LYS A 136 -6.82 14.50 1.74
CA LYS A 136 -7.47 15.51 2.61
C LYS A 136 -6.83 16.88 2.58
N ASN A 137 -7.62 17.94 2.57
CA ASN A 137 -7.13 19.28 2.90
C ASN A 137 -7.25 19.53 4.41
N THR A 138 -6.14 19.38 5.14
CA THR A 138 -6.14 19.53 6.61
C THR A 138 -6.24 20.98 7.07
N ASN A 139 -5.99 21.95 6.18
CA ASN A 139 -6.17 23.37 6.46
C ASN A 139 -7.62 23.85 6.24
N ASP A 140 -8.47 23.03 5.63
CA ASP A 140 -9.84 23.39 5.26
C ASP A 140 -10.84 22.32 5.73
N GLY A 141 -10.92 22.14 7.05
CA GLY A 141 -11.91 21.27 7.68
C GLY A 141 -11.79 19.79 7.30
N TYR A 142 -10.63 19.32 6.84
CA TYR A 142 -10.39 17.92 6.43
C TYR A 142 -11.36 17.46 5.33
N ARG A 143 -11.80 18.37 4.46
CA ARG A 143 -12.52 18.00 3.24
C ARG A 143 -11.60 17.22 2.31
N ASP A 144 -12.21 16.51 1.36
CA ASP A 144 -11.47 15.92 0.26
C ASP A 144 -10.79 17.01 -0.58
N LEU A 145 -9.67 16.65 -1.21
CA LEU A 145 -9.03 17.55 -2.18
C LEU A 145 -9.97 17.83 -3.36
N ASN A 146 -10.01 19.09 -3.78
CA ASN A 146 -10.74 19.50 -4.98
C ASN A 146 -9.89 19.28 -6.24
N GLN A 147 -10.49 19.47 -7.44
CA GLN A 147 -9.80 19.26 -8.71
C GLN A 147 -8.48 20.05 -8.83
N SER A 148 -8.46 21.35 -8.46
CA SER A 148 -7.25 22.17 -8.58
C SER A 148 -6.12 21.73 -7.65
N GLU A 149 -6.46 21.17 -6.49
CA GLU A 149 -5.50 20.58 -5.56
C GLU A 149 -4.96 19.25 -6.11
N TRP A 150 -5.83 18.41 -6.65
CA TRP A 150 -5.40 17.20 -7.36
C TRP A 150 -4.51 17.50 -8.56
N ASP A 151 -4.86 18.48 -9.40
CA ASP A 151 -4.04 18.90 -10.55
C ASP A 151 -2.65 19.35 -10.11
N ALA A 152 -2.56 20.10 -9.00
CA ALA A 152 -1.27 20.51 -8.44
C ALA A 152 -0.44 19.30 -7.96
N LEU A 153 -1.07 18.30 -7.35
CA LEU A 153 -0.40 17.06 -6.95
C LEU A 153 0.04 16.23 -8.17
N PHE A 154 -0.80 16.12 -9.20
CA PHE A 154 -0.46 15.44 -10.45
C PHE A 154 0.73 16.12 -11.12
N GLU A 155 0.76 17.44 -11.17
CA GLU A 155 1.90 18.18 -11.73
C GLU A 155 3.19 17.92 -10.96
N ILE A 156 3.14 17.94 -9.62
CA ILE A 156 4.29 17.62 -8.77
C ILE A 156 4.83 16.21 -9.09
N LEU A 157 3.94 15.22 -9.15
CA LEU A 157 4.33 13.83 -9.46
C LEU A 157 4.85 13.71 -10.90
N LYS A 158 4.16 14.31 -11.87
CA LYS A 158 4.50 14.23 -13.30
C LYS A 158 5.87 14.82 -13.60
N VAL A 159 6.20 15.95 -12.97
CA VAL A 159 7.46 16.66 -13.20
C VAL A 159 8.63 15.97 -12.49
N ASN A 160 8.41 15.40 -11.30
CA ASN A 160 9.51 15.00 -10.43
C ASN A 160 9.69 13.47 -10.31
N LEU A 161 8.68 12.66 -10.60
CA LEU A 161 8.79 11.20 -10.52
C LEU A 161 9.39 10.63 -11.80
N LYS A 162 10.52 9.94 -11.67
CA LYS A 162 11.18 9.22 -12.76
C LYS A 162 10.45 7.91 -13.04
N CYS A 163 10.71 7.34 -14.21
CA CYS A 163 10.18 6.04 -14.64
C CYS A 163 8.64 5.95 -14.64
N LEU A 164 7.92 7.07 -14.67
CA LEU A 164 6.48 7.09 -14.92
C LEU A 164 6.18 6.35 -16.22
N PHE A 165 5.40 5.28 -16.11
CA PHE A 165 5.21 4.33 -17.19
C PHE A 165 3.86 4.52 -17.86
N SER A 166 3.87 4.83 -19.15
CA SER A 166 2.68 4.86 -20.00
C SER A 166 2.37 3.47 -20.53
N ILE A 167 1.31 2.87 -20.03
CA ILE A 167 0.76 1.61 -20.49
C ILE A 167 0.16 1.78 -21.90
N PRO A 168 0.52 0.92 -22.87
CA PRO A 168 -0.09 0.94 -24.19
C PRO A 168 -1.54 0.43 -24.13
N GLY A 169 -2.48 1.17 -24.72
CA GLY A 169 -3.89 0.77 -24.85
C GLY A 169 -4.87 1.83 -24.34
N ASP A 170 -6.17 1.48 -24.40
CA ASP A 170 -7.26 2.34 -23.94
C ASP A 170 -7.79 1.87 -22.57
N LEU A 171 -8.27 2.82 -21.76
CA LEU A 171 -8.96 2.63 -20.47
C LEU A 171 -10.31 1.87 -20.65
N PRO A 172 -10.92 1.26 -19.60
CA PRO A 172 -10.63 1.41 -18.17
C PRO A 172 -9.75 0.33 -17.53
N ASP A 173 -9.82 -0.96 -17.90
CA ASP A 173 -9.14 -2.06 -17.20
C ASP A 173 -7.67 -2.26 -17.63
N LEU A 174 -6.93 -1.17 -17.74
CA LEU A 174 -5.66 -1.17 -18.47
C LEU A 174 -4.52 -1.78 -17.66
N VAL A 175 -4.41 -1.48 -16.35
CA VAL A 175 -3.25 -1.85 -15.52
C VAL A 175 -3.26 -3.34 -15.17
N MET A 176 -4.34 -3.85 -14.58
CA MET A 176 -4.41 -5.23 -14.08
C MET A 176 -4.28 -6.28 -15.19
N ASN A 177 -4.65 -5.95 -16.43
CA ASN A 177 -4.62 -6.86 -17.57
C ASN A 177 -3.26 -6.92 -18.28
N GLN A 178 -2.32 -6.03 -17.98
CA GLN A 178 -0.97 -6.10 -18.53
C GLN A 178 -0.16 -7.21 -17.89
N THR A 179 0.72 -7.80 -18.68
CA THR A 179 1.78 -8.69 -18.16
C THR A 179 2.82 -7.91 -17.39
N LEU A 180 3.48 -8.54 -16.42
CA LEU A 180 4.60 -7.90 -15.72
C LEU A 180 5.73 -7.49 -16.69
N ASN A 181 5.97 -8.28 -17.74
CA ASN A 181 6.91 -7.95 -18.81
C ASN A 181 6.57 -6.67 -19.57
N THR A 182 5.30 -6.28 -19.63
CA THR A 182 4.90 -4.99 -20.22
C THR A 182 5.59 -3.84 -19.48
N PHE A 183 5.74 -3.94 -18.15
CA PHE A 183 6.30 -2.88 -17.31
C PHE A 183 7.83 -2.95 -17.23
N ILE A 184 8.38 -4.12 -16.93
CA ILE A 184 9.79 -4.27 -16.53
C ILE A 184 10.57 -5.30 -17.36
N GLY A 185 9.95 -5.92 -18.36
CA GLY A 185 10.56 -7.01 -19.14
C GLY A 185 11.76 -6.60 -19.99
N ASN A 186 11.96 -5.29 -20.19
CA ASN A 186 13.12 -4.73 -20.89
C ASN A 186 14.31 -4.41 -19.96
N GLY A 187 14.22 -4.72 -18.67
CA GLY A 187 15.24 -4.35 -17.68
C GLY A 187 15.22 -2.85 -17.42
N SER A 188 14.04 -2.30 -17.13
CA SER A 188 13.86 -0.91 -16.72
C SER A 188 12.75 -0.83 -15.69
N ALA A 189 12.94 -0.02 -14.64
CA ALA A 189 11.90 0.24 -13.66
C ALA A 189 10.67 0.91 -14.27
N ALA A 190 9.51 0.70 -13.66
CA ALA A 190 8.25 1.31 -14.06
C ALA A 190 7.48 1.80 -12.83
N VAL A 191 6.96 3.02 -12.89
CA VAL A 191 6.12 3.61 -11.85
C VAL A 191 4.77 3.94 -12.41
N VAL A 192 3.72 3.49 -11.72
CA VAL A 192 2.31 3.70 -12.09
C VAL A 192 1.60 4.36 -10.92
N VAL A 193 0.86 5.42 -11.20
CA VAL A 193 0.04 6.14 -10.21
C VAL A 193 -1.43 5.80 -10.45
N ILE A 194 -2.07 5.21 -9.45
CA ILE A 194 -3.50 4.93 -9.40
C ILE A 194 -4.16 6.03 -8.57
N VAL A 195 -5.25 6.60 -9.07
CA VAL A 195 -5.98 7.68 -8.40
C VAL A 195 -7.33 7.17 -7.92
N GLU A 196 -7.46 6.99 -6.60
CA GLU A 196 -8.67 6.59 -5.90
C GLU A 196 -9.37 7.82 -5.31
N ALA A 197 -10.04 8.58 -6.18
CA ALA A 197 -10.72 9.82 -5.80
C ALA A 197 -12.03 10.00 -6.56
N ASN A 198 -13.11 10.24 -5.83
CA ASN A 198 -14.44 10.41 -6.42
C ASN A 198 -14.56 11.77 -7.13
N GLY A 199 -14.98 11.76 -8.39
CA GLY A 199 -15.31 12.97 -9.15
C GLY A 199 -14.09 13.80 -9.59
N ILE A 200 -12.89 13.22 -9.55
CA ILE A 200 -11.65 13.85 -10.02
C ILE A 200 -11.37 13.40 -11.44
N ASP A 201 -11.16 14.36 -12.34
CA ASP A 201 -10.76 14.11 -13.71
C ASP A 201 -9.23 14.11 -13.82
N LEU A 202 -8.66 13.11 -14.51
CA LEU A 202 -7.22 13.06 -14.79
C LEU A 202 -6.83 13.99 -15.94
N GLY A 203 -7.77 14.41 -16.80
CA GLY A 203 -7.51 15.31 -17.91
C GLY A 203 -6.31 14.87 -18.76
N SER A 204 -5.34 15.76 -18.95
CA SER A 204 -4.14 15.46 -19.74
C SER A 204 -3.18 14.48 -19.06
N TYR A 205 -3.31 14.21 -17.76
CA TYR A 205 -2.44 13.26 -17.04
C TYR A 205 -2.83 11.80 -17.31
N ALA A 206 -4.06 11.55 -17.76
CA ALA A 206 -4.54 10.22 -18.10
C ALA A 206 -3.60 9.50 -19.09
N ASN A 207 -3.30 8.22 -18.83
CA ASN A 207 -2.39 7.39 -19.62
C ASN A 207 -0.94 7.90 -19.71
N GLN A 208 -0.57 8.92 -18.94
CA GLN A 208 0.80 9.43 -18.84
C GLN A 208 1.51 8.97 -17.56
N GLY A 209 1.22 7.74 -17.12
CA GLY A 209 1.61 7.20 -15.82
C GLY A 209 0.55 7.34 -14.73
N PHE A 210 -0.57 8.03 -15.02
CA PHE A 210 -1.70 8.20 -14.12
C PHE A 210 -2.93 7.47 -14.66
N TYR A 211 -3.58 6.71 -13.78
CA TYR A 211 -4.71 5.85 -14.12
C TYR A 211 -5.80 5.99 -13.05
N PRO A 212 -7.07 5.93 -13.46
CA PRO A 212 -8.17 5.94 -12.50
C PRO A 212 -8.17 4.62 -11.72
N TYR A 213 -8.80 4.59 -10.55
CA TYR A 213 -8.82 3.40 -9.70
C TYR A 213 -9.36 2.17 -10.41
N GLU A 214 -10.31 2.35 -11.32
CA GLU A 214 -10.93 1.31 -12.14
C GLU A 214 -9.92 0.56 -13.01
N SER A 215 -8.73 1.11 -13.28
CA SER A 215 -7.67 0.38 -13.99
C SER A 215 -7.02 -0.73 -13.17
N LEU A 216 -7.10 -0.64 -11.84
CA LEU A 216 -6.73 -1.71 -10.92
C LEU A 216 -7.97 -2.45 -10.39
N ASN A 217 -9.03 -1.69 -10.10
CA ASN A 217 -10.32 -2.12 -9.56
C ASN A 217 -10.20 -3.10 -8.39
N ALA A 218 -9.31 -2.77 -7.45
CA ALA A 218 -9.04 -3.66 -6.32
C ALA A 218 -10.23 -3.69 -5.35
N ILE A 219 -10.72 -4.87 -5.00
CA ILE A 219 -11.65 -5.02 -3.89
C ILE A 219 -10.87 -4.89 -2.60
N ASN A 220 -11.05 -3.77 -1.91
CA ASN A 220 -10.39 -3.45 -0.64
C ASN A 220 -11.45 -3.27 0.47
N LYS A 221 -11.55 -4.23 1.40
CA LYS A 221 -12.54 -4.21 2.49
C LYS A 221 -11.97 -4.67 3.82
N TYR A 222 -11.67 -3.73 4.70
CA TYR A 222 -11.10 -3.99 6.02
C TYR A 222 -12.04 -4.80 6.92
N SER A 223 -11.47 -5.54 7.88
CA SER A 223 -12.23 -6.26 8.91
C SER A 223 -12.70 -5.35 10.05
N ASN A 224 -12.11 -4.17 10.21
CA ASN A 224 -12.41 -3.20 11.28
C ASN A 224 -12.42 -3.85 12.68
N THR A 225 -11.36 -4.61 12.98
CA THR A 225 -11.20 -5.32 14.25
C THR A 225 -9.75 -5.38 14.71
N ASP A 226 -9.55 -5.42 16.01
CA ASP A 226 -8.29 -5.70 16.71
C ASP A 226 -8.07 -7.22 16.93
N SER A 227 -9.08 -8.04 16.64
CA SER A 227 -9.05 -9.48 16.89
C SER A 227 -8.48 -10.25 15.70
N LEU A 228 -7.29 -10.83 15.90
CA LEU A 228 -6.61 -11.63 14.87
C LEU A 228 -7.49 -12.75 14.29
N GLY A 229 -8.24 -13.46 15.14
CA GLY A 229 -9.11 -14.54 14.68
C GLY A 229 -10.25 -14.06 13.79
N LYS A 230 -10.87 -12.92 14.15
CA LYS A 230 -11.94 -12.31 13.35
C LYS A 230 -11.40 -11.80 12.02
N MET A 231 -10.27 -11.09 12.02
CA MET A 231 -9.62 -10.60 10.79
C MET A 231 -9.30 -11.74 9.82
N ILE A 232 -8.70 -12.83 10.32
CA ILE A 232 -8.40 -14.00 9.46
C ILE A 232 -9.67 -14.57 8.83
N SER A 233 -10.72 -14.82 9.63
CA SER A 233 -11.96 -15.40 9.14
C SER A 233 -12.64 -14.50 8.10
N ASP A 234 -12.74 -13.21 8.41
CA ASP A 234 -13.38 -12.21 7.54
C ASP A 234 -12.61 -12.03 6.21
N GLN A 235 -11.28 -11.91 6.27
CA GLN A 235 -10.46 -11.73 5.07
C GLN A 235 -10.44 -12.97 4.18
N VAL A 236 -10.45 -14.18 4.75
CA VAL A 236 -10.59 -15.43 3.99
C VAL A 236 -11.98 -15.54 3.36
N GLU A 237 -13.04 -15.19 4.09
CA GLU A 237 -14.40 -15.18 3.55
C GLU A 237 -14.54 -14.22 2.37
N LYS A 238 -14.01 -13.00 2.50
CA LYS A 238 -14.00 -12.00 1.41
C LYS A 238 -13.16 -12.47 0.22
N MET A 239 -12.00 -13.07 0.44
CA MET A 239 -11.18 -13.62 -0.64
C MET A 239 -11.95 -14.68 -1.43
N ASN A 240 -12.67 -15.58 -0.74
CA ASN A 240 -13.51 -16.59 -1.39
C ASN A 240 -14.68 -15.96 -2.16
N LEU A 241 -15.31 -14.92 -1.58
CA LEU A 241 -16.44 -14.22 -2.18
C LEU A 241 -16.06 -13.48 -3.46
N TYR A 242 -14.85 -12.92 -3.50
CA TYR A 242 -14.31 -12.09 -4.58
C TYR A 242 -13.20 -12.80 -5.37
N ALA A 243 -13.23 -14.13 -5.43
CA ALA A 243 -12.15 -14.93 -6.03
C ALA A 243 -11.93 -14.69 -7.54
N ASN A 244 -12.92 -14.11 -8.24
CA ASN A 244 -12.83 -13.74 -9.65
C ASN A 244 -12.46 -12.27 -9.87
N ASP A 245 -12.35 -11.49 -8.80
CA ASP A 245 -12.05 -10.06 -8.84
C ASP A 245 -10.57 -9.82 -8.46
N TYR A 246 -10.06 -8.63 -8.75
CA TYR A 246 -8.74 -8.23 -8.25
C TYR A 246 -8.84 -7.98 -6.74
N PHE A 247 -8.34 -8.89 -5.92
CA PHE A 247 -8.58 -8.85 -4.47
C PHE A 247 -7.36 -8.37 -3.69
N LEU A 248 -7.53 -7.26 -2.97
CA LEU A 248 -6.56 -6.76 -2.01
C LEU A 248 -6.90 -7.34 -0.63
N LEU A 249 -6.03 -8.22 -0.13
CA LEU A 249 -6.17 -8.83 1.19
C LEU A 249 -5.66 -7.87 2.25
N SER A 250 -6.58 -7.20 2.91
CA SER A 250 -6.32 -6.26 4.00
C SER A 250 -5.94 -7.03 5.27
N TRP A 251 -4.67 -7.42 5.38
CA TRP A 251 -4.15 -8.17 6.52
C TRP A 251 -3.70 -7.23 7.65
N THR A 252 -4.61 -6.31 8.01
CA THR A 252 -4.40 -5.24 8.98
C THR A 252 -5.40 -5.38 10.13
N LEU A 253 -4.92 -5.09 11.34
CA LEU A 253 -5.74 -5.00 12.55
C LEU A 253 -5.90 -3.53 12.91
N THR A 254 -7.11 -3.14 13.30
CA THR A 254 -7.49 -1.74 13.52
C THR A 254 -7.86 -1.52 14.98
N GLN A 255 -7.42 -0.41 15.55
CA GLN A 255 -7.86 0.04 16.87
C GLN A 255 -9.31 0.51 16.81
N ASP A 256 -10.06 0.30 17.90
CA ASP A 256 -11.27 1.09 18.13
C ASP A 256 -10.94 2.44 18.81
N ALA A 257 -11.96 3.29 18.99
CA ALA A 257 -11.76 4.61 19.61
C ALA A 257 -11.21 4.52 21.05
N LYS A 258 -11.55 3.47 21.80
CA LYS A 258 -11.06 3.26 23.17
C LYS A 258 -9.60 2.83 23.15
N ASP A 259 -9.24 1.92 22.25
CA ASP A 259 -7.86 1.47 22.06
C ASP A 259 -6.94 2.63 21.66
N ALA A 260 -7.39 3.47 20.72
CA ALA A 260 -6.64 4.64 20.26
C ALA A 260 -6.34 5.65 21.40
N VAL A 261 -7.21 5.73 22.41
CA VAL A 261 -7.00 6.59 23.60
C VAL A 261 -6.10 5.91 24.63
N LEU A 262 -6.26 4.59 24.82
CA LEU A 262 -5.55 3.81 25.84
C LEU A 262 -4.16 3.33 25.40
N CYS A 263 -3.82 3.37 24.11
CA CYS A 263 -2.52 2.89 23.63
C CYS A 263 -1.34 3.61 24.29
N LYS A 264 -1.50 4.89 24.62
CA LYS A 264 -0.46 5.71 25.28
C LYS A 264 -0.15 5.28 26.70
N THR A 265 -1.08 4.59 27.36
CA THR A 265 -0.92 4.08 28.73
C THR A 265 -0.39 2.66 28.75
N GLY A 266 -0.28 2.01 27.59
CA GLY A 266 0.07 0.59 27.46
C GLY A 266 -1.09 -0.36 27.81
N LEU A 267 -2.30 0.15 28.03
CA LEU A 267 -3.49 -0.66 28.31
C LEU A 267 -4.17 -1.18 27.03
N ALA A 268 -3.79 -0.66 25.87
CA ALA A 268 -4.16 -1.17 24.56
C ALA A 268 -2.91 -1.23 23.66
N ASP A 269 -2.95 -2.08 22.64
CA ASP A 269 -1.86 -2.19 21.67
C ASP A 269 -1.76 -0.93 20.81
N SER A 270 -0.54 -0.53 20.45
CA SER A 270 -0.35 0.41 19.34
C SER A 270 -0.72 -0.22 18.00
N ILE A 271 -0.96 0.59 16.97
CA ILE A 271 -1.12 0.09 15.58
C ILE A 271 0.07 -0.80 15.19
N ILE A 272 1.30 -0.40 15.52
CA ILE A 272 2.50 -1.21 15.26
C ILE A 272 2.50 -2.54 16.03
N ASP A 273 1.96 -2.60 17.25
CA ASP A 273 1.83 -3.87 17.98
C ASP A 273 0.75 -4.78 17.38
N LEU A 274 -0.36 -4.20 16.92
CA LEU A 274 -1.38 -4.89 16.14
C LEU A 274 -0.82 -5.44 14.82
N ALA A 275 -0.01 -4.65 14.09
CA ALA A 275 0.67 -5.08 12.88
C ALA A 275 1.57 -6.30 13.12
N LYS A 276 2.34 -6.32 14.21
CA LYS A 276 3.14 -7.49 14.60
C LYS A 276 2.26 -8.72 14.90
N LYS A 277 1.08 -8.54 15.49
CA LYS A 277 0.12 -9.63 15.72
C LYS A 277 -0.43 -10.17 14.40
N ALA A 278 -0.84 -9.29 13.48
CA ALA A 278 -1.31 -9.67 12.15
C ALA A 278 -0.23 -10.45 11.38
N ALA A 279 1.01 -9.97 11.36
CA ALA A 279 2.15 -10.61 10.69
C ALA A 279 2.47 -12.03 11.23
N LYS A 280 2.26 -12.26 12.54
CA LYS A 280 2.38 -13.60 13.14
C LYS A 280 1.27 -14.56 12.69
N GLY A 281 0.10 -14.02 12.36
CA GLY A 281 -1.04 -14.78 11.85
C GLY A 281 -0.93 -15.18 10.38
N LEU A 282 -0.06 -14.54 9.59
CA LEU A 282 0.05 -14.74 8.15
C LEU A 282 0.17 -16.22 7.69
N PRO A 283 0.92 -17.12 8.36
CA PRO A 283 0.94 -18.54 7.98
C PRO A 283 -0.43 -19.25 8.01
N LYS A 284 -1.40 -18.69 8.73
CA LYS A 284 -2.78 -19.22 8.80
C LYS A 284 -3.59 -18.92 7.53
N LEU A 285 -3.12 -18.03 6.66
CA LEU A 285 -3.72 -17.77 5.35
C LEU A 285 -3.49 -18.95 4.39
N MET A 286 -2.29 -19.52 4.40
CA MET A 286 -1.85 -20.47 3.36
C MET A 286 -2.76 -21.67 3.11
N PRO A 287 -3.41 -22.29 4.11
CA PRO A 287 -4.36 -23.39 3.86
C PRO A 287 -5.57 -23.02 3.01
N TYR A 288 -5.87 -21.73 2.84
CA TYR A 288 -7.02 -21.23 2.08
C TYR A 288 -6.63 -20.73 0.68
N VAL A 289 -5.32 -20.61 0.40
CA VAL A 289 -4.82 -20.13 -0.89
C VAL A 289 -4.78 -21.28 -1.89
N THR A 290 -5.37 -21.06 -3.06
CA THR A 290 -5.31 -21.98 -4.20
C THR A 290 -5.08 -21.19 -5.49
N ALA A 291 -4.79 -21.87 -6.60
CA ALA A 291 -4.59 -21.22 -7.90
C ALA A 291 -5.79 -20.33 -8.33
N ASN A 292 -7.01 -20.72 -7.95
CA ASN A 292 -8.25 -20.00 -8.26
C ASN A 292 -8.78 -19.14 -7.11
N ASN A 293 -8.06 -19.07 -5.99
CA ASN A 293 -8.50 -18.35 -4.80
C ASN A 293 -7.28 -17.86 -4.03
N LYS A 294 -6.79 -16.70 -4.42
CA LYS A 294 -5.59 -16.08 -3.87
C LYS A 294 -5.70 -14.56 -3.94
N PRO A 295 -4.98 -13.82 -3.09
CA PRO A 295 -4.97 -12.38 -3.17
C PRO A 295 -4.03 -11.88 -4.26
N ASN A 296 -4.35 -10.73 -4.82
CA ASN A 296 -3.48 -10.01 -5.76
C ASN A 296 -2.53 -9.04 -5.03
N ILE A 297 -2.96 -8.49 -3.90
CA ILE A 297 -2.13 -7.65 -3.05
C ILE A 297 -2.24 -8.18 -1.62
N LEU A 298 -1.11 -8.54 -1.02
CA LEU A 298 -1.01 -8.77 0.42
C LEU A 298 -0.70 -7.44 1.10
N TYR A 299 -1.72 -6.83 1.68
CA TYR A 299 -1.69 -5.44 2.14
C TYR A 299 -1.56 -5.35 3.66
N MET A 300 -0.50 -4.69 4.14
CA MET A 300 -0.06 -4.82 5.54
C MET A 300 0.52 -3.54 6.13
N ASP A 301 0.46 -3.49 7.45
CA ASP A 301 1.23 -2.57 8.29
C ASP A 301 2.61 -3.13 8.64
N ASN A 302 3.52 -2.23 9.02
CA ASN A 302 4.87 -2.53 9.50
C ASN A 302 5.67 -3.46 8.54
N ILE A 303 5.77 -3.01 7.28
CA ILE A 303 6.64 -3.62 6.25
C ILE A 303 8.08 -3.71 6.79
N GLY A 304 8.74 -4.84 6.55
CA GLY A 304 10.08 -5.14 7.09
C GLY A 304 10.09 -5.87 8.44
N TYR A 305 8.94 -6.06 9.09
CA TYR A 305 8.87 -6.87 10.32
C TYR A 305 9.02 -8.38 10.09
N ARG A 306 8.56 -8.84 8.93
CA ARG A 306 8.61 -10.24 8.49
C ARG A 306 9.01 -10.26 7.01
N ASP A 307 9.56 -11.39 6.60
CA ASP A 307 9.74 -11.72 5.20
C ASP A 307 8.38 -11.97 4.51
N TYR A 308 7.79 -10.88 4.01
CA TYR A 308 6.53 -10.91 3.28
C TYR A 308 6.71 -11.31 1.81
N VAL A 309 7.88 -11.06 1.22
CA VAL A 309 8.20 -11.45 -0.15
C VAL A 309 8.17 -12.97 -0.31
N SER A 310 8.75 -13.71 0.63
CA SER A 310 8.66 -15.18 0.61
C SER A 310 7.21 -15.69 0.63
N VAL A 311 6.30 -15.01 1.32
CA VAL A 311 4.88 -15.41 1.36
C VAL A 311 4.19 -15.14 0.03
N VAL A 312 4.35 -13.95 -0.55
CA VAL A 312 3.73 -13.67 -1.87
C VAL A 312 4.34 -14.53 -2.98
N MET A 313 5.62 -14.89 -2.89
CA MET A 313 6.25 -15.86 -3.80
C MET A 313 5.73 -17.28 -3.60
N GLU A 314 5.41 -17.71 -2.37
CA GLU A 314 4.71 -18.97 -2.13
C GLU A 314 3.33 -18.96 -2.78
N ILE A 315 2.57 -17.87 -2.63
CA ILE A 315 1.26 -17.67 -3.29
C ILE A 315 1.38 -17.71 -4.82
N ASN A 316 2.43 -17.09 -5.39
CA ASN A 316 2.66 -17.04 -6.83
C ASN A 316 3.09 -18.37 -7.47
N ASN A 317 3.54 -19.32 -6.64
CA ASN A 317 3.97 -20.66 -7.06
C ASN A 317 2.87 -21.73 -6.99
N ILE A 318 1.68 -21.36 -6.51
CA ILE A 318 0.47 -22.21 -6.54
C ILE A 318 -0.19 -22.09 -7.90
#